data_AF-A0A9D8JE29-F1
#
_entry.id   AF-A0A9D8JE29-F1
#
_cell.length_a   1.000
_cell.length_b   1.000
_cell.length_c   1.000
_cell.angle_alpha   90.00
_cell.angle_beta   90.00
_cell.angle_gamma   90.00
#
_symmetry.space_group_name_H-M   'P 1'
#
loop_
_entity.id
_entity.type
_entity.pdbx_description
1 polymer ?
#
loop_
_entity_poly.entity_id
_entity_poly.type
_entity_poly.pdbx_seq_one_letter_code
_entity_poly.pdbx_strand_id
1 'polypeptide(L)'
;MLAGNESRKAIEQAVGSIEKQFGKGAIMRLGEKNALAERIETIPTGALSLDIALGIGGLPRGRIVEIFGPESSGKTTLTLHLVAEAQRRGGVAAFIDAEHALDTSYAKSIGVKLEDLLVSQPDTGEQALEIVDLLVKSNAVDVIVVDSVAALTPKAEIEGEMGDSHVGLQARLMSQALRKLTASVARSKTMVVFINQLRMKIGVMFGNPETTTGGNALKFYSSVRLDIRRIASVKQGEEVVGSRVKIKVVKNKVAAPFRTAEFDVMFGTGISRIGDMIDLAVAKNIIAKTGAWFAYKEERLGQGRENAKEFLEQNPSVAAKIEQEVLTAYNIGKTGEAEASAESKTSLAASTPAKDAKAEPQRAGAAAASAAPALAANAANAAAKLVPKKPGAVAASK
;
A
#
# COMPACT_ATOMS: atom_id res chain seq x y z
N MET A 1 -48.02 9.58 3.55
CA MET A 1 -46.82 9.30 4.37
C MET A 1 -46.85 7.94 5.12
N LEU A 2 -47.94 7.17 5.09
CA LEU A 2 -48.06 5.94 5.92
C LEU A 2 -47.16 4.77 5.48
N ALA A 3 -46.96 4.56 4.18
CA ALA A 3 -46.21 3.42 3.63
C ALA A 3 -44.76 3.29 4.16
N GLY A 4 -44.10 4.41 4.51
CA GLY A 4 -42.75 4.39 5.07
C GLY A 4 -42.65 3.78 6.47
N ASN A 5 -43.75 3.71 7.22
CA ASN A 5 -43.75 3.19 8.59
C ASN A 5 -43.95 1.67 8.62
N GLU A 6 -44.85 1.14 7.79
CA GLU A 6 -45.03 -0.31 7.63
C GLU A 6 -43.78 -0.97 7.04
N SER A 7 -43.15 -0.36 6.03
CA SER A 7 -41.88 -0.85 5.50
C SER A 7 -40.76 -0.86 6.55
N ARG A 8 -40.69 0.15 7.44
CA ARG A 8 -39.73 0.14 8.56
C ARG A 8 -39.99 -1.00 9.53
N LYS A 9 -41.24 -1.19 9.94
CA LYS A 9 -41.64 -2.26 10.88
C LYS A 9 -41.34 -3.65 10.30
N ALA A 10 -41.60 -3.86 9.01
CA ALA A 10 -41.25 -5.10 8.31
C ALA A 10 -39.71 -5.32 8.25
N ILE A 11 -38.94 -4.27 8.00
CA ILE A 11 -37.46 -4.33 8.03
C ILE A 11 -36.96 -4.67 9.44
N GLU A 12 -37.52 -4.07 10.50
CA GLU A 12 -37.14 -4.34 11.89
C GLU A 12 -37.48 -5.78 12.31
N GLN A 13 -38.64 -6.29 11.89
CA GLN A 13 -39.01 -7.70 12.10
C GLN A 13 -38.08 -8.66 11.34
N ALA A 14 -37.69 -8.33 10.10
CA ALA A 14 -36.73 -9.11 9.33
C ALA A 14 -35.34 -9.10 9.99
N VAL A 15 -34.84 -7.93 10.42
CA VAL A 15 -33.58 -7.77 11.16
C VAL A 15 -33.59 -8.60 12.44
N GLY A 16 -34.63 -8.48 13.28
CA GLY A 16 -34.73 -9.28 14.52
C GLY A 16 -34.86 -10.79 14.27
N SER A 17 -35.47 -11.20 13.15
CA SER A 17 -35.53 -12.60 12.75
C SER A 17 -34.17 -13.13 12.31
N ILE A 18 -33.41 -12.33 11.55
CA ILE A 18 -32.03 -12.65 11.12
C ILE A 18 -31.10 -12.73 12.34
N GLU A 19 -31.14 -11.77 13.26
CA GLU A 19 -30.32 -11.82 14.49
C GLU A 19 -30.67 -13.02 15.39
N LYS A 20 -31.95 -13.41 15.44
CA LYS A 20 -32.39 -14.60 16.20
C LYS A 20 -31.92 -15.91 15.56
N GLN A 21 -31.84 -15.98 14.22
CA GLN A 21 -31.43 -17.18 13.49
C GLN A 21 -29.90 -17.31 13.38
N PHE A 22 -29.19 -16.21 13.17
CA PHE A 22 -27.77 -16.18 12.79
C PHE A 22 -26.85 -15.50 13.82
N GLY A 23 -27.42 -14.98 14.91
CA GLY A 23 -26.69 -14.31 15.99
C GLY A 23 -26.70 -12.78 15.89
N LYS A 24 -26.44 -12.11 17.02
CA LYS A 24 -26.30 -10.64 17.07
C LYS A 24 -25.24 -10.14 16.11
N GLY A 25 -25.54 -9.08 15.36
CA GLY A 25 -24.62 -8.51 14.37
C GLY A 25 -24.54 -9.28 13.04
N ALA A 26 -25.33 -10.33 12.83
CA ALA A 26 -25.45 -11.00 11.52
C ALA A 26 -26.02 -10.06 10.43
N ILE A 27 -26.76 -9.03 10.83
CA ILE A 27 -27.15 -7.89 9.99
C ILE A 27 -27.11 -6.62 10.84
N MET A 28 -26.60 -5.52 10.28
CA MET A 28 -26.51 -4.22 10.96
C MET A 28 -26.67 -3.07 9.96
N ARG A 29 -27.16 -1.91 10.42
CA ARG A 29 -27.25 -0.73 9.56
C ARG A 29 -25.88 -0.05 9.51
N LEU A 30 -25.28 0.02 8.32
CA LEU A 30 -23.96 0.64 8.12
C LEU A 30 -23.87 2.09 8.63
N GLY A 31 -24.97 2.85 8.64
CA GLY A 31 -24.98 4.23 9.14
C GLY A 31 -25.11 4.40 10.66
N GLU A 32 -25.27 3.32 11.43
CA GLU A 32 -25.26 3.40 12.89
C GLU A 32 -23.84 3.63 13.41
N LYS A 33 -23.67 4.61 14.32
CA LYS A 33 -22.36 5.14 14.72
C LYS A 33 -21.37 4.07 15.19
N ASN A 34 -21.82 2.93 15.68
CA ASN A 34 -20.96 1.84 16.15
C ASN A 34 -20.38 0.98 15.00
N ALA A 35 -21.06 0.86 13.85
CA ALA A 35 -20.60 0.04 12.73
C ALA A 35 -19.48 0.72 11.90
N LEU A 36 -19.44 2.05 11.91
CA LEU A 36 -18.39 2.87 11.26
C LEU A 36 -17.28 3.33 12.22
N ALA A 37 -17.46 3.18 13.54
CA ALA A 37 -16.50 3.65 14.54
C ALA A 37 -15.40 2.62 14.91
N GLU A 38 -15.50 1.36 14.49
CA GLU A 38 -14.35 0.46 14.52
C GLU A 38 -13.30 0.93 13.48
N ARG A 39 -12.46 1.86 13.93
CA ARG A 39 -11.20 2.21 13.25
C ARG A 39 -10.45 0.92 12.98
N ILE A 40 -10.06 0.70 11.72
CA ILE A 40 -9.32 -0.50 11.33
C ILE A 40 -7.98 -0.48 12.07
N GLU A 41 -7.83 -1.37 13.04
CA GLU A 41 -6.59 -1.53 13.79
C GLU A 41 -5.44 -1.89 12.86
N THR A 42 -4.25 -1.35 13.15
CA THR A 42 -3.06 -1.54 12.32
C THR A 42 -1.85 -1.98 13.13
N ILE A 43 -0.95 -2.69 12.46
CA ILE A 43 0.41 -2.95 12.93
C ILE A 43 1.36 -2.15 12.03
N PRO A 44 2.26 -1.31 12.56
CA PRO A 44 3.26 -0.60 11.77
C PRO A 44 4.14 -1.58 10.99
N THR A 45 4.68 -1.13 9.87
CA THR A 45 5.56 -1.97 9.02
C THR A 45 7.04 -1.87 9.38
N GLY A 46 7.41 -0.98 10.30
CA GLY A 46 8.79 -0.62 10.61
C GLY A 46 9.40 0.41 9.64
N ALA A 47 8.75 0.67 8.50
CA ALA A 47 9.06 1.76 7.59
C ALA A 47 7.99 2.86 7.67
N LEU A 48 8.36 4.03 8.18
CA LEU A 48 7.47 5.18 8.36
C LEU A 48 6.90 5.65 7.02
N SER A 49 7.68 5.66 5.94
CA SER A 49 7.18 6.02 4.61
C SER A 49 6.19 5.01 4.04
N LEU A 50 6.30 3.73 4.40
CA LEU A 50 5.31 2.72 4.02
C LEU A 50 4.02 2.87 4.83
N ASP A 51 4.12 3.13 6.13
CA ASP A 51 2.96 3.41 6.98
C ASP A 51 2.19 4.66 6.48
N ILE A 52 2.90 5.66 5.95
CA ILE A 52 2.34 6.81 5.22
C ILE A 52 1.72 6.43 3.87
N ALA A 53 2.41 5.61 3.07
CA ALA A 53 1.89 5.15 1.79
C ALA A 53 0.64 4.26 1.94
N LEU A 54 0.50 3.54 3.06
CA LEU A 54 -0.69 2.75 3.41
C LEU A 54 -1.89 3.61 3.81
N GLY A 55 -1.66 4.85 4.27
CA GLY A 55 -2.70 5.85 4.58
C GLY A 55 -3.43 5.65 5.90
N ILE A 56 -3.26 4.49 6.56
CA ILE A 56 -3.83 4.16 7.88
C ILE A 56 -2.76 3.92 8.96
N GLY A 57 -1.49 4.27 8.68
CA GLY A 57 -0.40 4.17 9.66
C GLY A 57 0.09 2.74 9.94
N GLY A 58 -0.11 1.81 9.00
CA GLY A 58 0.33 0.42 9.12
C GLY A 58 -0.50 -0.55 8.27
N LEU A 59 -0.21 -1.84 8.39
CA LEU A 59 -0.98 -2.91 7.76
C LEU A 59 -2.22 -3.27 8.61
N PRO A 60 -3.38 -3.54 7.99
CA PRO A 60 -4.64 -3.74 8.71
C PRO A 60 -4.76 -5.12 9.36
N ARG A 61 -5.09 -5.15 10.65
CA ARG A 61 -5.45 -6.36 11.41
C ARG A 61 -6.73 -7.00 10.86
N GLY A 62 -6.87 -8.31 11.08
CA GLY A 62 -8.03 -9.08 10.62
C GLY A 62 -8.18 -9.15 9.10
N ARG A 63 -7.07 -9.03 8.36
CA ARG A 63 -7.04 -9.01 6.89
C ARG A 63 -5.90 -9.86 6.35
N ILE A 64 -6.06 -10.27 5.09
CA ILE A 64 -5.02 -10.91 4.28
C ILE A 64 -4.22 -9.83 3.56
N VAL A 65 -2.89 -9.94 3.60
CA VAL A 65 -1.92 -9.07 2.91
C VAL A 65 -1.04 -9.94 2.01
N GLU A 66 -0.64 -9.42 0.85
CA GLU A 66 0.33 -10.07 -0.04
C GLU A 66 1.52 -9.13 -0.28
N ILE A 67 2.73 -9.63 -0.04
CA ILE A 67 3.99 -8.92 -0.27
C ILE A 67 4.75 -9.69 -1.34
N PHE A 68 4.94 -9.09 -2.51
CA PHE A 68 5.53 -9.78 -3.65
C PHE A 68 6.55 -8.93 -4.38
N GLY A 69 7.48 -9.59 -5.06
CA GLY A 69 8.55 -8.91 -5.78
C GLY A 69 9.65 -9.88 -6.23
N PRO A 70 10.74 -9.35 -6.81
CA PRO A 70 11.91 -10.13 -7.17
C PRO A 70 12.55 -10.83 -5.96
N GLU A 71 13.50 -11.72 -6.26
CA GLU A 71 14.48 -12.21 -5.28
C GLU A 71 15.30 -11.04 -4.70
N SER A 72 15.77 -11.19 -3.46
CA SER A 72 16.59 -10.20 -2.75
C SER A 72 16.06 -8.76 -2.73
N SER A 73 14.74 -8.58 -2.88
CA SER A 73 14.05 -7.28 -2.84
C SER A 73 13.72 -6.79 -1.42
N GLY A 74 13.88 -7.63 -0.40
CA GLY A 74 13.60 -7.31 1.01
C GLY A 74 12.25 -7.83 1.54
N LYS A 75 11.58 -8.77 0.85
CA LYS A 75 10.27 -9.33 1.26
C LYS A 75 10.27 -9.85 2.71
N THR A 76 11.18 -10.77 3.02
CA THR A 76 11.33 -11.38 4.34
C THR A 76 11.84 -10.38 5.38
N THR A 77 12.75 -9.46 5.02
CA THR A 77 13.14 -8.35 5.92
C THR A 77 11.92 -7.54 6.37
N LEU A 78 11.04 -7.15 5.43
CA LEU A 78 9.86 -6.36 5.75
C LEU A 78 8.86 -7.12 6.66
N THR A 79 8.68 -8.43 6.47
CA THR A 79 7.82 -9.22 7.35
C THR A 79 8.44 -9.45 8.72
N LEU A 80 9.77 -9.58 8.83
CA LEU A 80 10.46 -9.65 10.11
C LEU A 80 10.34 -8.33 10.91
N HIS A 81 10.40 -7.16 10.24
CA HIS A 81 10.07 -5.89 10.90
C HIS A 81 8.61 -5.82 11.38
N LEU A 82 7.65 -6.26 10.57
CA LEU A 82 6.24 -6.34 10.96
C LEU A 82 6.02 -7.27 12.17
N VAL A 83 6.72 -8.41 12.22
CA VAL A 83 6.72 -9.33 13.36
C VAL A 83 7.31 -8.67 14.61
N ALA A 84 8.45 -7.97 14.49
CA ALA A 84 9.06 -7.23 15.59
C ALA A 84 8.16 -6.09 16.10
N GLU A 85 7.46 -5.37 15.22
CA GLU A 85 6.47 -4.36 15.60
C GLU A 85 5.27 -4.97 16.34
N ALA A 86 4.77 -6.14 15.91
CA ALA A 86 3.70 -6.86 16.59
C ALA A 86 4.13 -7.31 18.01
N GLN A 87 5.30 -7.96 18.12
CA GLN A 87 5.84 -8.43 19.41
C GLN A 87 6.19 -7.28 20.37
N ARG A 88 6.68 -6.14 19.87
CA ARG A 88 6.92 -4.94 20.70
C ARG A 88 5.62 -4.35 21.28
N ARG A 89 4.49 -4.59 20.61
CA ARG A 89 3.15 -4.20 21.06
C ARG A 89 2.47 -5.26 21.93
N GLY A 90 3.18 -6.32 22.31
CA GLY A 90 2.66 -7.43 23.12
C GLY A 90 1.82 -8.44 22.35
N GLY A 91 1.78 -8.36 21.02
CA GLY A 91 1.09 -9.32 20.18
C GLY A 91 1.92 -10.58 19.90
N VAL A 92 1.24 -11.68 19.62
CA VAL A 92 1.85 -12.98 19.29
C VAL A 92 2.04 -13.09 17.78
N ALA A 93 3.21 -13.58 17.37
CA ALA A 93 3.57 -13.77 15.97
C ALA A 93 3.80 -15.25 15.63
N ALA A 94 3.42 -15.64 14.42
CA ALA A 94 3.78 -16.93 13.84
C ALA A 94 4.43 -16.78 12.46
N PHE A 95 5.37 -17.67 12.15
CA PHE A 95 6.09 -17.72 10.89
C PHE A 95 6.03 -19.14 10.31
N ILE A 96 5.37 -19.27 9.16
CA ILE A 96 5.28 -20.51 8.40
C ILE A 96 6.36 -20.45 7.31
N ASP A 97 7.51 -21.05 7.62
CA ASP A 97 8.70 -21.09 6.78
C ASP A 97 8.62 -22.31 5.85
N ALA A 98 7.93 -22.13 4.72
CA ALA A 98 7.83 -23.13 3.66
C ALA A 98 9.05 -23.11 2.72
N GLU A 99 9.83 -22.03 2.69
CA GLU A 99 11.12 -21.97 1.96
C GLU A 99 12.29 -22.59 2.76
N HIS A 100 12.09 -22.93 4.05
CA HIS A 100 13.10 -23.51 4.96
C HIS A 100 14.36 -22.64 5.06
N ALA A 101 14.17 -21.31 5.02
CA ALA A 101 15.22 -20.32 4.78
C ALA A 101 15.27 -19.19 5.82
N LEU A 102 14.56 -19.32 6.95
CA LEU A 102 14.52 -18.30 8.00
C LEU A 102 15.86 -18.18 8.78
N ASP A 103 16.62 -17.11 8.52
CA ASP A 103 17.79 -16.74 9.34
C ASP A 103 17.33 -16.16 10.69
N THR A 104 17.47 -16.97 11.74
CA THR A 104 17.16 -16.58 13.13
C THR A 104 18.10 -15.52 13.70
N SER A 105 19.37 -15.48 13.26
CA SER A 105 20.33 -14.47 13.72
C SER A 105 19.97 -13.09 13.17
N TYR A 106 19.60 -13.03 11.90
CA TYR A 106 19.13 -11.80 11.26
C TYR A 106 17.74 -11.36 11.74
N ALA A 107 16.83 -12.30 12.01
CA ALA A 107 15.56 -11.99 12.66
C ALA A 107 15.78 -11.33 14.04
N LYS A 108 16.72 -11.87 14.84
CA LYS A 108 17.08 -11.31 16.15
C LYS A 108 17.69 -9.92 16.04
N SER A 109 18.54 -9.65 15.06
CA SER A 109 19.15 -8.32 14.88
C SER A 109 18.17 -7.25 14.39
N ILE A 110 17.10 -7.64 13.68
CA ILE A 110 15.92 -6.79 13.39
C ILE A 110 15.10 -6.48 14.67
N GLY A 111 15.28 -7.25 15.74
CA GLY A 111 14.55 -7.11 17.00
C GLY A 111 13.34 -8.02 17.14
N VAL A 112 13.27 -9.12 16.38
CA VAL A 112 12.33 -10.21 16.62
C VAL A 112 12.75 -10.96 17.88
N LYS A 113 11.81 -11.15 18.81
CA LYS A 113 11.98 -12.04 19.95
C LYS A 113 11.78 -13.47 19.48
N LEU A 114 12.85 -14.26 19.46
CA LEU A 114 12.81 -15.63 18.93
C LEU A 114 12.07 -16.57 19.90
N GLU A 115 12.20 -16.32 21.20
CA GLU A 115 11.56 -17.03 22.29
C GLU A 115 10.02 -16.93 22.27
N ASP A 116 9.48 -15.83 21.73
CA ASP A 116 8.05 -15.55 21.61
C ASP A 116 7.52 -15.82 20.18
N LEU A 117 8.35 -16.34 19.25
CA LEU A 117 7.98 -16.57 17.86
C LEU A 117 7.56 -18.02 17.61
N LEU A 118 6.31 -18.23 17.21
CA LEU A 118 5.84 -19.55 16.77
C LEU A 118 6.38 -19.84 15.36
N VAL A 119 7.27 -20.81 15.19
CA VAL A 119 7.79 -21.21 13.87
C VAL A 119 7.24 -22.58 13.47
N SER A 120 6.88 -22.72 12.20
CA SER A 120 6.50 -23.99 11.58
C SER A 120 7.20 -24.14 10.23
N GLN A 121 7.87 -25.27 10.03
CA GLN A 121 8.41 -25.70 8.74
C GLN A 121 7.56 -26.88 8.24
N PRO A 122 6.52 -26.61 7.42
CA PRO A 122 5.62 -27.66 6.92
C PRO A 122 6.28 -28.45 5.78
N ASP A 123 5.85 -29.71 5.65
CA ASP A 123 6.21 -30.61 4.56
C ASP A 123 5.37 -30.35 3.29
N THR A 124 4.12 -29.90 3.45
CA THR A 124 3.16 -29.72 2.34
C THR A 124 2.39 -28.40 2.41
N GLY A 125 1.94 -27.92 1.26
CA GLY A 125 1.09 -26.72 1.14
C GLY A 125 -0.25 -26.86 1.86
N GLU A 126 -0.86 -28.05 1.86
CA GLU A 126 -2.07 -28.36 2.63
C GLU A 126 -1.84 -28.16 4.13
N GLN A 127 -0.83 -28.84 4.70
CA GLN A 127 -0.46 -28.77 6.11
C GLN A 127 -0.13 -27.33 6.54
N ALA A 128 0.64 -26.60 5.72
CA ALA A 128 0.94 -25.18 5.96
C ALA A 128 -0.34 -24.35 6.14
N LEU A 129 -1.31 -24.51 5.23
CA LEU A 129 -2.56 -23.74 5.22
C LEU A 129 -3.55 -24.21 6.31
N GLU A 130 -3.49 -25.48 6.73
CA GLU A 130 -4.23 -25.99 7.88
C GLU A 130 -3.67 -25.45 9.20
N ILE A 131 -2.35 -25.37 9.37
CA ILE A 131 -1.70 -24.72 10.52
C ILE A 131 -2.12 -23.24 10.59
N VAL A 132 -2.13 -22.52 9.47
CA VAL A 132 -2.65 -21.12 9.43
C VAL A 132 -4.12 -21.06 9.88
N ASP A 133 -5.00 -21.95 9.40
CA ASP A 133 -6.42 -21.95 9.79
C ASP A 133 -6.63 -22.26 11.28
N LEU A 134 -5.84 -23.18 11.85
CA LEU A 134 -5.84 -23.49 13.28
C LEU A 134 -5.36 -22.30 14.12
N LEU A 135 -4.24 -21.68 13.75
CA LEU A 135 -3.69 -20.51 14.45
C LEU A 135 -4.67 -19.32 14.39
N VAL A 136 -5.27 -19.04 13.24
CA VAL A 136 -6.32 -18.01 13.09
C VAL A 136 -7.53 -18.32 13.99
N LYS A 137 -7.98 -19.58 14.04
CA LYS A 137 -9.14 -19.99 14.86
C LYS A 137 -8.89 -19.95 16.36
N SER A 138 -7.63 -19.97 16.81
CA SER A 138 -7.28 -19.80 18.23
C SER A 138 -7.64 -18.41 18.77
N ASN A 139 -7.68 -17.39 17.90
CA ASN A 139 -7.76 -15.97 18.24
C ASN A 139 -6.62 -15.47 19.16
N ALA A 140 -5.54 -16.25 19.30
CA ALA A 140 -4.40 -15.95 20.16
C ALA A 140 -3.17 -15.43 19.38
N VAL A 141 -3.26 -15.27 18.06
CA VAL A 141 -2.16 -14.83 17.19
C VAL A 141 -2.52 -13.52 16.47
N ASP A 142 -1.67 -12.51 16.58
CA ASP A 142 -1.88 -11.17 16.03
C ASP A 142 -1.41 -11.08 14.58
N VAL A 143 -0.30 -11.75 14.23
CA VAL A 143 0.26 -11.80 12.87
C VAL A 143 0.78 -13.20 12.52
N ILE A 144 0.44 -13.68 11.32
CA ILE A 144 0.97 -14.92 10.74
C ILE A 144 1.62 -14.56 9.40
N VAL A 145 2.90 -14.88 9.25
CA VAL A 145 3.65 -14.76 7.99
C VAL A 145 3.75 -16.14 7.33
N VAL A 146 3.56 -16.20 6.02
CA VAL A 146 3.77 -17.41 5.21
C VAL A 146 4.83 -17.10 4.15
N ASP A 147 6.03 -17.68 4.30
CA ASP A 147 7.17 -17.50 3.42
C ASP A 147 7.53 -18.83 2.74
N SER A 148 7.12 -19.10 1.50
CA SER A 148 6.30 -18.27 0.62
C SER A 148 5.24 -19.09 -0.13
N VAL A 149 4.30 -18.39 -0.78
CA VAL A 149 3.27 -19.03 -1.62
C VAL A 149 3.86 -19.88 -2.74
N ALA A 150 5.07 -19.58 -3.21
CA ALA A 150 5.74 -20.39 -4.23
C ALA A 150 6.11 -21.80 -3.72
N ALA A 151 6.47 -21.91 -2.43
CA ALA A 151 6.84 -23.15 -1.76
C ALA A 151 5.66 -23.90 -1.11
N LEU A 152 4.42 -23.42 -1.27
CA LEU A 152 3.22 -24.16 -0.87
C LEU A 152 2.92 -25.26 -1.90
N THR A 153 3.80 -26.25 -1.99
CA THR A 153 3.72 -27.38 -2.92
C THR A 153 2.66 -28.37 -2.45
N PRO A 154 1.63 -28.68 -3.27
CA PRO A 154 0.60 -29.63 -2.89
C PRO A 154 1.16 -31.03 -2.62
N LYS A 155 0.58 -31.75 -1.66
CA LYS A 155 1.01 -33.11 -1.30
C LYS A 155 1.18 -34.05 -2.51
N ALA A 156 0.23 -34.05 -3.44
CA ALA A 156 0.27 -34.92 -4.61
C ALA A 156 1.34 -34.55 -5.66
N GLU A 157 1.94 -33.36 -5.57
CA GLU A 157 3.10 -32.93 -6.38
C GLU A 157 4.42 -33.31 -5.70
N ILE A 158 4.43 -33.50 -4.38
CA ILE A 158 5.59 -34.00 -3.60
C ILE A 158 5.69 -35.53 -3.67
N GLU A 159 4.54 -36.22 -3.68
CA GLU A 159 4.47 -37.70 -3.82
C GLU A 159 4.58 -38.18 -5.28
N GLY A 160 4.55 -37.26 -6.27
CA GLY A 160 4.68 -37.56 -7.70
C GLY A 160 6.13 -37.62 -8.19
N GLU A 161 6.33 -38.02 -9.45
CA GLU A 161 7.66 -38.06 -10.07
C GLU A 161 8.03 -36.73 -10.75
N MET A 162 9.34 -36.46 -10.87
CA MET A 162 9.83 -35.25 -11.55
C MET A 162 9.47 -35.27 -13.04
N GLY A 163 8.46 -34.47 -13.41
CA GLY A 163 7.91 -34.41 -14.76
C GLY A 163 6.40 -34.63 -14.81
N ASP A 164 5.78 -35.07 -13.71
CA ASP A 164 4.33 -35.24 -13.62
C ASP A 164 3.55 -33.93 -13.75
N SER A 165 2.39 -34.01 -14.41
CA SER A 165 1.63 -32.83 -14.85
C SER A 165 0.51 -32.46 -13.88
N HIS A 166 0.84 -31.71 -12.83
CA HIS A 166 -0.10 -31.25 -11.80
C HIS A 166 -0.77 -29.90 -12.14
N VAL A 167 -1.45 -29.83 -13.28
CA VAL A 167 -2.00 -28.58 -13.84
C VAL A 167 -2.92 -27.83 -12.85
N GLY A 168 -2.41 -26.71 -12.32
CA GLY A 168 -3.18 -25.75 -11.51
C GLY A 168 -3.54 -26.23 -10.09
N LEU A 169 -2.89 -27.28 -9.58
CA LEU A 169 -3.19 -27.87 -8.27
C LEU A 169 -3.00 -26.85 -7.13
N GLN A 170 -1.85 -26.18 -7.06
CA GLN A 170 -1.57 -25.11 -6.10
C GLN A 170 -2.60 -23.95 -6.17
N ALA A 171 -3.06 -23.58 -7.36
CA ALA A 171 -4.06 -22.52 -7.52
C ALA A 171 -5.44 -22.92 -6.98
N ARG A 172 -5.80 -24.21 -7.08
CA ARG A 172 -7.03 -24.76 -6.47
C ARG A 172 -6.94 -24.81 -4.95
N LEU A 173 -5.80 -25.28 -4.42
CA LEU A 173 -5.48 -25.29 -2.99
C LEU A 173 -5.62 -23.88 -2.38
N MET A 174 -4.91 -22.90 -2.94
CA MET A 174 -4.99 -21.49 -2.50
C MET A 174 -6.43 -20.94 -2.57
N SER A 175 -7.17 -21.26 -3.63
CA SER A 175 -8.58 -20.83 -3.78
C SER A 175 -9.50 -21.41 -2.71
N GLN A 176 -9.27 -22.65 -2.28
CA GLN A 176 -10.04 -23.32 -1.23
C GLN A 176 -9.65 -22.80 0.16
N ALA A 177 -8.37 -22.68 0.44
CA ALA A 177 -7.85 -22.20 1.73
C ALA A 177 -8.26 -20.74 2.00
N LEU A 178 -8.06 -19.82 1.05
CA LEU A 178 -8.44 -18.42 1.22
C LEU A 178 -9.94 -18.22 1.43
N ARG A 179 -10.78 -19.08 0.82
CA ARG A 179 -12.24 -19.08 1.04
C ARG A 179 -12.62 -19.46 2.47
N LYS A 180 -11.91 -20.42 3.08
CA LYS A 180 -12.08 -20.79 4.50
C LYS A 180 -11.53 -19.69 5.43
N LEU A 181 -10.29 -19.26 5.18
CA LEU A 181 -9.54 -18.34 6.03
C LEU A 181 -10.19 -16.96 6.15
N THR A 182 -10.70 -16.37 5.06
CA THR A 182 -11.12 -14.96 5.02
C THR A 182 -12.11 -14.58 6.13
N ALA A 183 -13.10 -15.44 6.43
CA ALA A 183 -14.08 -15.18 7.48
C ALA A 183 -13.48 -15.36 8.89
N SER A 184 -12.61 -16.35 9.09
CA SER A 184 -11.93 -16.59 10.37
C SER A 184 -10.91 -15.49 10.69
N VAL A 185 -10.17 -15.02 9.68
CA VAL A 185 -9.23 -13.90 9.74
C VAL A 185 -9.94 -12.60 10.15
N ALA A 186 -11.11 -12.31 9.57
CA ALA A 186 -11.88 -11.12 9.94
C ALA A 186 -12.40 -11.16 11.40
N ARG A 187 -12.81 -12.32 11.92
CA ARG A 187 -13.33 -12.47 13.29
C ARG A 187 -12.23 -12.44 14.36
N SER A 188 -11.12 -13.13 14.11
CA SER A 188 -9.97 -13.24 15.04
C SER A 188 -9.14 -11.97 15.16
N LYS A 189 -9.29 -11.03 14.21
CA LYS A 189 -8.43 -9.84 14.04
C LYS A 189 -6.94 -10.20 13.80
N THR A 190 -6.61 -11.47 13.50
CA THR A 190 -5.28 -11.91 13.05
C THR A 190 -4.95 -11.33 11.68
N MET A 191 -3.75 -10.79 11.48
CA MET A 191 -3.24 -10.45 10.16
C MET A 191 -2.57 -11.67 9.52
N VAL A 192 -2.90 -12.01 8.27
CA VAL A 192 -2.21 -13.09 7.54
C VAL A 192 -1.47 -12.50 6.34
N VAL A 193 -0.15 -12.64 6.34
CA VAL A 193 0.75 -12.06 5.35
C VAL A 193 1.37 -13.16 4.51
N PHE A 194 1.05 -13.18 3.22
CA PHE A 194 1.66 -14.09 2.27
C PHE A 194 2.81 -13.39 1.54
N ILE A 195 4.02 -13.94 1.67
CA ILE A 195 5.12 -13.60 0.76
C ILE A 195 4.91 -14.36 -0.55
N ASN A 196 5.18 -13.72 -1.68
CA ASN A 196 5.06 -14.34 -2.99
C ASN A 196 6.21 -13.91 -3.91
N GLN A 197 6.57 -14.78 -4.85
CA GLN A 197 7.63 -14.55 -5.82
C GLN A 197 7.04 -14.11 -7.17
N LEU A 198 7.80 -13.36 -7.95
CA LEU A 198 7.46 -13.09 -9.35
C LEU A 198 7.81 -14.27 -10.27
N ARG A 199 7.00 -14.47 -11.30
CA ARG A 199 7.20 -15.37 -12.44
C ARG A 199 6.77 -14.65 -13.72
N MET A 200 7.28 -15.08 -14.86
CA MET A 200 6.85 -14.55 -16.16
C MET A 200 5.75 -15.42 -16.77
N LYS A 201 4.67 -14.79 -17.25
CA LYS A 201 3.64 -15.45 -18.03
C LYS A 201 4.07 -15.53 -19.50
N ILE A 202 4.34 -16.74 -19.97
CA ILE A 202 4.66 -17.02 -21.38
C ILE A 202 3.47 -16.63 -22.28
N GLY A 203 3.76 -16.10 -23.48
CA GLY A 203 2.75 -15.76 -24.49
C GLY A 203 2.09 -14.37 -24.34
N VAL A 204 2.55 -13.52 -23.41
CA VAL A 204 2.07 -12.13 -23.29
C VAL A 204 2.83 -11.23 -24.27
N MET A 205 2.19 -10.84 -25.37
CA MET A 205 2.79 -9.95 -26.39
C MET A 205 2.64 -8.45 -26.07
N PHE A 206 1.70 -8.07 -25.20
CA PHE A 206 1.43 -6.69 -24.80
C PHE A 206 1.10 -6.60 -23.30
N GLY A 207 1.62 -5.57 -22.62
CA GLY A 207 1.43 -5.35 -21.18
C GLY A 207 2.58 -5.89 -20.32
N ASN A 208 2.39 -5.96 -19.00
CA ASN A 208 3.39 -6.53 -18.08
C ASN A 208 3.27 -8.07 -18.06
N PRO A 209 4.34 -8.83 -18.40
CA PRO A 209 4.33 -10.30 -18.34
C PRO A 209 4.47 -10.85 -16.91
N GLU A 210 4.77 -10.03 -15.90
CA GLU A 210 4.93 -10.47 -14.51
C GLU A 210 3.61 -10.97 -13.89
N THR A 211 3.67 -12.12 -13.20
CA THR A 211 2.60 -12.66 -12.34
C THR A 211 3.19 -13.22 -11.04
N THR A 212 2.33 -13.41 -10.05
CA THR A 212 2.64 -14.12 -8.80
C THR A 212 2.18 -15.59 -8.86
N THR A 213 2.73 -16.45 -7.99
CA THR A 213 2.36 -17.88 -7.86
C THR A 213 1.05 -18.07 -7.07
N GLY A 214 0.53 -19.30 -6.96
CA GLY A 214 -0.74 -19.58 -6.27
C GLY A 214 -2.01 -19.14 -7.02
N GLY A 215 -1.90 -18.79 -8.31
CA GLY A 215 -3.02 -18.37 -9.15
C GLY A 215 -3.53 -16.96 -8.86
N ASN A 216 -4.83 -16.73 -9.08
CA ASN A 216 -5.42 -15.38 -8.95
C ASN A 216 -6.18 -15.16 -7.62
N ALA A 217 -6.46 -16.20 -6.83
CA ALA A 217 -7.30 -16.09 -5.64
C ALA A 217 -6.74 -15.07 -4.63
N LEU A 218 -5.46 -15.17 -4.29
CA LEU A 218 -4.79 -14.25 -3.36
C LEU A 218 -4.92 -12.79 -3.79
N LYS A 219 -4.76 -12.52 -5.11
CA LYS A 219 -4.93 -11.18 -5.69
C LYS A 219 -6.30 -10.57 -5.39
N PHE A 220 -7.37 -11.37 -5.27
CA PHE A 220 -8.74 -10.91 -4.94
C PHE A 220 -8.98 -10.81 -3.44
N TYR A 221 -8.59 -11.83 -2.67
CA TYR A 221 -8.80 -11.90 -1.22
C TYR A 221 -7.98 -10.87 -0.44
N SER A 222 -6.70 -10.67 -0.79
CA SER A 222 -5.82 -9.69 -0.13
C SER A 222 -6.45 -8.29 -0.09
N SER A 223 -6.42 -7.65 1.07
CA SER A 223 -6.89 -6.27 1.27
C SER A 223 -5.81 -5.26 0.89
N VAL A 224 -4.54 -5.60 1.15
CA VAL A 224 -3.37 -4.84 0.72
C VAL A 224 -2.48 -5.75 -0.13
N ARG A 225 -1.93 -5.22 -1.21
CA ARG A 225 -0.87 -5.88 -2.00
C ARG A 225 0.29 -4.91 -2.18
N LEU A 226 1.49 -5.35 -1.85
CA LEU A 226 2.74 -4.58 -1.94
C LEU A 226 3.65 -5.19 -3.00
N ASP A 227 4.02 -4.41 -4.02
CA ASP A 227 5.10 -4.72 -4.96
C ASP A 227 6.40 -4.09 -4.42
N ILE A 228 7.33 -4.91 -3.96
CA ILE A 228 8.59 -4.50 -3.34
C ILE A 228 9.78 -4.80 -4.26
N ARG A 229 10.62 -3.79 -4.52
CA ARG A 229 11.77 -3.88 -5.42
C ARG A 229 12.99 -3.13 -4.86
N ARG A 230 14.17 -3.75 -4.98
CA ARG A 230 15.44 -3.03 -4.85
C ARG A 230 15.62 -2.11 -6.06
N ILE A 231 15.94 -0.84 -5.82
CA ILE A 231 16.14 0.17 -6.88
C ILE A 231 17.58 0.70 -6.95
N ALA A 232 18.34 0.64 -5.85
CA ALA A 232 19.77 0.99 -5.84
C ALA A 232 20.51 0.24 -4.73
N SER A 233 21.83 0.34 -4.73
CA SER A 233 22.71 -0.05 -3.61
C SER A 233 22.99 1.15 -2.71
N VAL A 234 22.97 0.97 -1.39
CA VAL A 234 23.51 1.95 -0.44
C VAL A 234 24.99 1.64 -0.27
N LYS A 235 25.86 2.66 -0.34
CA LYS A 235 27.31 2.53 -0.25
C LYS A 235 27.90 3.44 0.82
N GLN A 236 28.95 2.97 1.47
CA GLN A 236 29.81 3.76 2.35
C GLN A 236 31.25 3.61 1.86
N GLY A 237 31.79 4.67 1.26
CA GLY A 237 33.00 4.56 0.44
C GLY A 237 32.77 3.63 -0.76
N GLU A 238 33.59 2.59 -0.89
CA GLU A 238 33.48 1.60 -1.97
C GLU A 238 32.53 0.44 -1.63
N GLU A 239 32.33 0.15 -0.34
CA GLU A 239 31.57 -1.00 0.16
C GLU A 239 30.05 -0.81 0.00
N VAL A 240 29.34 -1.91 -0.31
CA VAL A 240 27.87 -1.94 -0.38
C VAL A 240 27.31 -2.39 0.96
N VAL A 241 26.84 -1.43 1.76
CA VAL A 241 26.33 -1.64 3.13
C VAL A 241 24.81 -1.89 3.19
N GLY A 242 24.11 -1.77 2.07
CA GLY A 242 22.67 -1.98 2.02
C GLY A 242 22.05 -1.79 0.64
N SER A 243 20.71 -1.70 0.61
CA SER A 243 19.89 -1.56 -0.58
C SER A 243 18.82 -0.49 -0.41
N ARG A 244 18.69 0.42 -1.39
CA ARG A 244 17.52 1.30 -1.48
C ARG A 244 16.36 0.48 -2.03
N VAL A 245 15.27 0.43 -1.28
CA VAL A 245 14.07 -0.34 -1.60
C VAL A 245 12.92 0.61 -1.91
N LYS A 246 12.13 0.26 -2.93
CA LYS A 246 10.89 0.94 -3.32
C LYS A 246 9.73 -0.04 -3.18
N ILE A 247 8.65 0.43 -2.56
CA ILE A 247 7.41 -0.33 -2.41
C ILE A 247 6.27 0.44 -3.06
N LYS A 248 5.48 -0.24 -3.89
CA LYS A 248 4.24 0.28 -4.46
C LYS A 248 3.04 -0.44 -3.86
N VAL A 249 2.10 0.32 -3.32
CA VAL A 249 0.84 -0.22 -2.80
C VAL A 249 -0.10 -0.50 -3.99
N VAL A 250 0.11 -1.62 -4.70
CA VAL A 250 -0.63 -1.93 -5.94
C VAL A 250 -2.10 -2.29 -5.70
N LYS A 251 -2.49 -2.58 -4.45
CA LYS A 251 -3.88 -2.71 -4.02
C LYS A 251 -4.03 -2.24 -2.59
N ASN A 252 -5.08 -1.47 -2.31
CA ASN A 252 -5.47 -1.05 -0.98
C ASN A 252 -7.00 -1.03 -0.91
N LYS A 253 -7.61 -1.78 0.04
CA LYS A 253 -9.06 -1.79 0.31
C LYS A 253 -9.44 -0.91 1.52
N VAL A 254 -8.48 -0.25 2.15
CA VAL A 254 -8.65 0.45 3.44
C VAL A 254 -8.22 1.92 3.40
N ALA A 255 -7.45 2.32 2.38
CA ALA A 255 -7.23 3.71 1.98
C ALA A 255 -6.89 3.78 0.49
N ALA A 256 -6.46 4.96 0.00
CA ALA A 256 -6.10 5.16 -1.40
C ALA A 256 -4.93 4.23 -1.85
N PRO A 257 -5.07 3.50 -2.98
CA PRO A 257 -3.99 2.68 -3.53
C PRO A 257 -2.96 3.51 -4.32
N PHE A 258 -1.98 2.82 -4.90
CA PHE A 258 -0.96 3.31 -5.84
C PHE A 258 0.06 4.32 -5.31
N ARG A 259 -0.01 4.68 -4.04
CA ARG A 259 1.09 5.35 -3.32
C ARG A 259 2.35 4.50 -3.32
N THR A 260 3.50 5.15 -3.22
CA THR A 260 4.83 4.50 -3.12
C THR A 260 5.58 4.98 -1.90
N ALA A 261 6.38 4.08 -1.32
CA ALA A 261 7.34 4.36 -0.27
C ALA A 261 8.76 4.01 -0.75
N GLU A 262 9.77 4.71 -0.25
CA GLU A 262 11.17 4.45 -0.55
C GLU A 262 12.02 4.65 0.69
N PHE A 263 12.79 3.63 1.07
CA PHE A 263 13.61 3.61 2.28
C PHE A 263 14.82 2.70 2.09
N ASP A 264 15.78 2.79 3.01
CA ASP A 264 16.99 1.98 2.97
C ASP A 264 16.83 0.72 3.83
N VAL A 265 17.29 -0.41 3.29
CA VAL A 265 17.45 -1.67 4.02
C VAL A 265 18.95 -1.94 4.14
N MET A 266 19.48 -1.79 5.34
CA MET A 266 20.88 -2.01 5.68
C MET A 266 21.12 -3.49 5.95
N PHE A 267 22.29 -4.00 5.58
CA PHE A 267 22.65 -5.38 5.89
C PHE A 267 22.91 -5.53 7.40
N GLY A 268 22.49 -6.67 7.97
CA GLY A 268 22.59 -6.94 9.42
C GLY A 268 21.55 -6.22 10.30
N THR A 269 21.13 -4.99 10.00
CA THR A 269 20.20 -4.22 10.87
C THR A 269 18.80 -3.98 10.28
N GLY A 270 18.58 -4.28 9.00
CA GLY A 270 17.26 -4.13 8.36
C GLY A 270 16.90 -2.69 8.00
N ILE A 271 15.63 -2.33 8.11
CA ILE A 271 15.06 -1.04 7.68
C ILE A 271 15.63 0.12 8.51
N SER A 272 16.24 1.10 7.83
CA SER A 272 16.78 2.32 8.44
C SER A 272 15.66 3.33 8.76
N ARG A 273 14.97 3.13 9.90
CA ARG A 273 13.85 3.99 10.33
C ARG A 273 14.25 5.47 10.49
N ILE A 274 15.44 5.76 10.99
CA ILE A 274 15.95 7.15 11.11
C ILE A 274 16.25 7.74 9.72
N GLY A 275 16.86 6.98 8.81
CA GLY A 275 17.10 7.43 7.42
C GLY A 275 15.80 7.72 6.66
N ASP A 276 14.80 6.86 6.83
CA ASP A 276 13.44 7.03 6.28
C ASP A 276 12.75 8.28 6.85
N MET A 277 12.83 8.51 8.16
CA MET A 277 12.34 9.72 8.81
C MET A 277 13.03 11.00 8.29
N ILE A 278 14.35 10.98 8.08
CA ILE A 278 15.09 12.13 7.51
C ILE A 278 14.59 12.45 6.10
N ASP A 279 14.42 11.43 5.24
CA ASP A 279 13.91 11.62 3.87
C ASP A 279 12.52 12.30 3.87
N LEU A 280 11.62 11.84 4.73
CA LEU A 280 10.28 12.39 4.90
C LEU A 280 10.29 13.81 5.48
N ALA A 281 11.16 14.07 6.46
CA ALA A 281 11.29 15.38 7.08
C ALA A 281 11.86 16.43 6.11
N VAL A 282 12.83 16.05 5.27
CA VAL A 282 13.34 16.91 4.19
C VAL A 282 12.25 17.15 3.13
N ALA A 283 11.50 16.11 2.72
CA ALA A 283 10.40 16.26 1.76
C ALA A 283 9.26 17.18 2.25
N LYS A 284 9.16 17.41 3.57
CA LYS A 284 8.20 18.34 4.19
C LYS A 284 8.82 19.67 4.65
N ASN A 285 10.10 19.92 4.37
CA ASN A 285 10.86 21.09 4.85
C ASN A 285 10.91 21.24 6.38
N ILE A 286 10.78 20.13 7.12
CA ILE A 286 10.97 20.06 8.58
C ILE A 286 12.47 20.06 8.91
N ILE A 287 13.25 19.29 8.14
CA ILE A 287 14.71 19.39 8.11
C ILE A 287 15.11 20.22 6.90
N ALA A 288 15.83 21.31 7.12
CA ALA A 288 16.41 22.13 6.07
C ALA A 288 17.68 21.45 5.53
N LYS A 289 17.79 21.39 4.19
CA LYS A 289 18.97 20.87 3.49
C LYS A 289 19.64 21.97 2.67
N THR A 290 20.83 22.41 3.10
CA THR A 290 21.61 23.45 2.42
C THR A 290 22.87 22.84 1.84
N GLY A 291 22.82 22.52 0.54
CA GLY A 291 23.88 21.75 -0.14
C GLY A 291 24.00 20.34 0.47
N ALA A 292 25.11 20.08 1.15
CA ALA A 292 25.35 18.85 1.88
C ALA A 292 24.91 18.89 3.36
N TRP A 293 24.62 20.07 3.93
CA TRP A 293 24.29 20.21 5.35
C TRP A 293 22.81 19.97 5.64
N PHE A 294 22.53 19.28 6.74
CA PHE A 294 21.20 19.05 7.29
C PHE A 294 21.05 19.78 8.62
N ALA A 295 19.96 20.53 8.79
CA ALA A 295 19.67 21.28 10.00
C ALA A 295 18.18 21.16 10.38
N TYR A 296 17.91 21.05 11.68
CA TYR A 296 16.57 21.08 12.24
C TYR A 296 16.40 22.37 13.05
N LYS A 297 15.60 23.31 12.51
CA LYS A 297 15.47 24.67 13.06
C LYS A 297 16.86 25.34 13.14
N GLU A 298 17.38 25.62 14.34
CA GLU A 298 18.71 26.21 14.56
C GLU A 298 19.81 25.14 14.78
N GLU A 299 19.43 23.88 15.00
CA GLU A 299 20.32 22.78 15.35
C GLU A 299 20.90 22.11 14.11
N ARG A 300 22.23 21.97 14.04
CA ARG A 300 22.92 21.32 12.92
C ARG A 300 22.99 19.81 13.17
N LEU A 301 22.28 19.04 12.35
CA LEU A 301 22.28 17.57 12.44
C LEU A 301 23.57 16.97 11.88
N GLY A 302 24.14 17.58 10.84
CA GLY A 302 25.43 17.15 10.28
C GLY A 302 25.62 17.49 8.80
N GLN A 303 26.82 17.19 8.29
CA GLN A 303 27.13 17.25 6.86
C GLN A 303 26.95 15.86 6.25
N GLY A 304 26.01 15.72 5.33
CA GLY A 304 25.64 14.42 4.73
C GLY A 304 24.56 13.68 5.52
N ARG A 305 23.90 12.74 4.83
CA ARG A 305 22.79 11.93 5.37
C ARG A 305 23.20 11.07 6.56
N GLU A 306 24.36 10.43 6.48
CA GLU A 306 24.80 9.46 7.49
C GLU A 306 25.13 10.14 8.82
N ASN A 307 25.91 11.23 8.80
CA ASN A 307 26.21 12.02 9.99
C ASN A 307 24.91 12.57 10.66
N ALA A 308 23.91 12.97 9.86
CA ALA A 308 22.61 13.40 10.39
C ALA A 308 21.80 12.25 10.99
N LYS A 309 21.96 11.00 10.50
CA LYS A 309 21.38 9.79 11.10
C LYS A 309 22.08 9.46 12.42
N GLU A 310 23.42 9.40 12.45
CA GLU A 310 24.20 9.16 13.67
C GLU A 310 23.85 10.17 14.78
N PHE A 311 23.71 11.45 14.44
CA PHE A 311 23.29 12.49 15.38
C PHE A 311 21.90 12.20 15.98
N LEU A 312 20.92 11.78 15.18
CA LEU A 312 19.57 11.49 15.65
C LEU A 312 19.47 10.16 16.43
N GLU A 313 20.33 9.19 16.14
CA GLU A 313 20.50 7.98 16.94
C GLU A 313 21.10 8.29 18.32
N GLN A 314 22.04 9.23 18.40
CA GLN A 314 22.61 9.73 19.67
C GLN A 314 21.67 10.68 20.43
N ASN A 315 20.69 11.30 19.76
CA ASN A 315 19.74 12.26 20.35
C ASN A 315 18.27 11.86 20.17
N PRO A 316 17.78 10.78 20.85
CA PRO A 316 16.41 10.28 20.68
C PRO A 316 15.30 11.29 20.97
N SER A 317 15.55 12.28 21.84
CA SER A 317 14.61 13.35 22.17
C SER A 317 14.40 14.35 21.02
N VAL A 318 15.39 14.52 20.14
CA VAL A 318 15.29 15.32 18.91
C VAL A 318 14.61 14.50 17.81
N ALA A 319 15.02 13.23 17.66
CA ALA A 319 14.40 12.30 16.72
C ALA A 319 12.87 12.16 16.96
N ALA A 320 12.42 12.01 18.21
CA ALA A 320 11.01 11.92 18.56
C ALA A 320 10.21 13.19 18.23
N LYS A 321 10.81 14.39 18.36
CA LYS A 321 10.16 15.67 17.96
C LYS A 321 9.99 15.74 16.44
N ILE A 322 11.04 15.39 15.70
CA ILE A 322 11.00 15.33 14.22
C ILE A 322 9.96 14.32 13.77
N GLU A 323 9.91 13.12 14.38
CA GLU A 323 8.91 12.10 14.06
C GLU A 323 7.47 12.60 14.27
N GLN A 324 7.18 13.28 15.38
CA GLN A 324 5.84 13.86 15.62
C GLN A 324 5.48 14.97 14.63
N GLU A 325 6.44 15.82 14.25
CA GLU A 325 6.23 16.85 13.22
C GLU A 325 5.99 16.20 11.84
N VAL A 326 6.73 15.15 11.48
CA VAL A 326 6.53 14.37 10.24
C VAL A 326 5.15 13.70 10.22
N LEU A 327 4.79 12.96 11.27
CA LEU A 327 3.48 12.32 11.39
C LEU A 327 2.34 13.34 11.25
N THR A 328 2.48 14.50 11.90
CA THR A 328 1.52 15.61 11.78
C THR A 328 1.45 16.15 10.35
N ALA A 329 2.59 16.37 9.68
CA ALA A 329 2.67 16.91 8.32
C ALA A 329 2.15 15.94 7.24
N TYR A 330 2.03 14.64 7.55
CA TYR A 330 1.41 13.62 6.72
C TYR A 330 0.00 13.19 7.20
N ASN A 331 -0.58 13.89 8.18
CA ASN A 331 -1.91 13.63 8.77
C ASN A 331 -2.08 12.22 9.37
N ILE A 332 -1.02 11.66 9.96
CA ILE A 332 -1.06 10.36 10.65
C ILE A 332 -1.18 10.60 12.15
N GLY A 333 -2.08 9.86 12.79
CA GLY A 333 -2.47 10.07 14.18
C GLY A 333 -3.53 11.17 14.39
N LYS A 334 -3.67 12.13 13.46
CA LYS A 334 -4.76 13.13 13.48
C LYS A 334 -5.97 12.68 12.67
N THR A 335 -6.82 11.84 13.26
CA THR A 335 -8.14 11.50 12.71
C THR A 335 -9.25 12.06 13.61
N GLY A 336 -9.88 13.16 13.15
CA GLY A 336 -10.94 13.84 13.90
C GLY A 336 -11.64 15.00 13.16
N GLU A 337 -10.90 16.03 12.72
CA GLU A 337 -11.52 17.34 12.42
C GLU A 337 -11.33 17.87 10.98
N ALA A 338 -10.29 17.45 10.26
CA ALA A 338 -9.95 18.08 8.97
C ALA A 338 -10.99 17.81 7.86
N GLU A 339 -11.51 16.58 7.76
CA GLU A 339 -12.39 16.17 6.64
C GLU A 339 -13.81 16.73 6.74
N ALA A 340 -14.32 16.98 7.95
CA ALA A 340 -15.65 17.57 8.15
C ALA A 340 -15.72 19.06 7.72
N SER A 341 -14.59 19.77 7.68
CA SER A 341 -14.54 21.19 7.36
C SER A 341 -14.61 21.51 5.85
N ALA A 342 -14.30 20.52 4.99
CA ALA A 342 -14.24 20.69 3.54
C ALA A 342 -15.62 20.58 2.88
N GLU A 343 -16.49 19.67 3.33
CA GLU A 343 -17.82 19.46 2.75
C GLU A 343 -18.84 20.53 3.15
N SER A 344 -18.63 21.22 4.28
CA SER A 344 -19.55 22.25 4.79
C SER A 344 -19.54 23.58 4.01
N LYS A 345 -18.57 23.80 3.12
CA LYS A 345 -18.46 25.07 2.36
C LYS A 345 -18.98 25.01 0.93
N THR A 346 -19.28 23.82 0.42
CA THR A 346 -19.73 23.60 -0.98
C THR A 346 -21.24 23.44 -1.13
N SER A 347 -22.01 23.32 -0.04
CA SER A 347 -23.46 23.04 -0.08
C SER A 347 -24.38 24.28 -0.03
N LEU A 348 -23.84 25.49 0.17
CA LEU A 348 -24.62 26.72 0.36
C LEU A 348 -24.78 27.59 -0.90
N ALA A 349 -24.37 27.09 -2.07
CA ALA A 349 -24.37 27.84 -3.34
C ALA A 349 -25.21 27.18 -4.46
N ALA A 350 -26.36 26.58 -4.14
CA ALA A 350 -27.34 26.13 -5.15
C ALA A 350 -28.76 25.92 -4.58
N SER A 351 -29.56 26.98 -4.45
CA SER A 351 -31.04 26.87 -4.60
C SER A 351 -31.75 28.23 -4.61
N THR A 352 -32.19 28.65 -5.80
CA THR A 352 -33.39 29.49 -5.95
C THR A 352 -34.04 29.17 -7.30
N PRO A 353 -35.31 28.71 -7.34
CA PRO A 353 -35.94 28.25 -8.57
C PRO A 353 -36.54 29.40 -9.39
N ALA A 354 -36.53 29.26 -10.72
CA ALA A 354 -37.16 30.20 -11.64
C ALA A 354 -38.69 30.01 -11.72
N LYS A 355 -39.41 31.11 -11.98
CA LYS A 355 -40.77 31.12 -12.54
C LYS A 355 -40.96 32.35 -13.42
N ASP A 356 -41.63 32.15 -14.56
CA ASP A 356 -41.85 33.14 -15.61
C ASP A 356 -42.96 34.17 -15.30
N ALA A 357 -42.83 35.40 -15.81
CA ALA A 357 -43.97 36.20 -16.31
C ALA A 357 -43.52 37.37 -17.23
N LYS A 358 -44.27 37.54 -18.33
CA LYS A 358 -44.12 38.50 -19.45
C LYS A 358 -44.18 39.99 -19.05
N ALA A 359 -43.47 40.87 -19.79
CA ALA A 359 -44.04 41.95 -20.63
C ALA A 359 -42.99 42.96 -21.17
N GLU A 360 -43.17 43.40 -22.42
CA GLU A 360 -42.49 44.52 -23.11
C GLU A 360 -43.34 45.82 -23.02
N PRO A 361 -42.93 46.99 -23.59
CA PRO A 361 -41.59 47.60 -23.76
C PRO A 361 -41.57 49.11 -23.41
N GLN A 362 -40.40 49.79 -23.42
CA GLN A 362 -40.35 51.25 -23.68
C GLN A 362 -38.99 51.78 -24.18
N ARG A 363 -38.96 53.04 -24.65
CA ARG A 363 -38.06 53.57 -25.70
C ARG A 363 -36.99 54.58 -25.24
N ALA A 364 -35.99 54.78 -26.13
CA ALA A 364 -35.35 56.04 -26.54
C ALA A 364 -34.09 56.60 -25.81
N GLY A 365 -33.22 57.24 -26.60
CA GLY A 365 -32.02 58.00 -26.19
C GLY A 365 -30.69 57.33 -26.60
N ALA A 366 -30.04 57.47 -27.77
CA ALA A 366 -29.80 58.56 -28.73
C ALA A 366 -28.32 59.06 -28.73
N ALA A 367 -27.67 58.88 -29.88
CA ALA A 367 -26.67 59.75 -30.53
C ALA A 367 -25.15 59.78 -30.14
N ALA A 368 -24.34 59.61 -31.20
CA ALA A 368 -23.18 60.43 -31.64
C ALA A 368 -21.72 60.15 -31.19
N ALA A 369 -21.02 59.38 -32.03
CA ALA A 369 -19.88 59.79 -32.88
C ALA A 369 -18.60 60.47 -32.32
N SER A 370 -17.45 59.81 -32.52
CA SER A 370 -16.20 60.27 -33.19
C SER A 370 -15.02 59.37 -32.74
N ALA A 371 -13.93 59.12 -33.45
CA ALA A 371 -13.52 59.20 -34.85
C ALA A 371 -12.14 58.50 -34.91
N ALA A 372 -11.85 57.75 -35.98
CA ALA A 372 -10.48 57.31 -36.29
C ALA A 372 -9.83 58.31 -37.28
N PRO A 373 -8.51 58.26 -37.50
CA PRO A 373 -8.05 57.44 -38.63
C PRO A 373 -6.74 56.67 -38.40
N ALA A 374 -6.41 55.82 -39.37
CA ALA A 374 -5.28 54.89 -39.39
C ALA A 374 -4.18 55.27 -40.40
N LEU A 375 -3.07 54.53 -40.41
CA LEU A 375 -2.18 54.18 -41.54
C LEU A 375 -1.37 52.94 -41.06
N ALA A 376 -1.41 51.72 -41.64
CA ALA A 376 -1.07 51.26 -43.00
C ALA A 376 0.45 51.38 -43.29
N ALA A 377 1.19 50.42 -43.90
CA ALA A 377 0.92 49.11 -44.53
C ALA A 377 2.20 48.21 -44.38
N ASN A 378 2.47 47.04 -45.00
CA ASN A 378 1.97 46.44 -46.26
C ASN A 378 2.27 44.91 -46.41
N ALA A 379 1.71 44.32 -47.47
CA ALA A 379 1.80 42.96 -48.05
C ALA A 379 3.14 42.16 -47.88
N ALA A 380 3.20 40.81 -47.81
CA ALA A 380 2.45 39.68 -48.42
C ALA A 380 2.91 39.21 -49.83
N ASN A 381 3.41 37.95 -49.91
CA ASN A 381 3.42 36.93 -50.99
C ASN A 381 4.72 36.09 -50.92
N ALA A 382 4.86 34.84 -51.39
CA ALA A 382 3.96 33.78 -51.86
C ALA A 382 4.80 32.49 -52.08
N ALA A 383 4.16 31.33 -51.82
CA ALA A 383 4.34 29.99 -52.40
C ALA A 383 5.57 29.62 -53.29
N ALA A 384 6.14 28.42 -53.05
CA ALA A 384 5.89 27.20 -53.86
C ALA A 384 7.04 26.15 -53.87
N LYS A 385 6.65 24.89 -53.61
CA LYS A 385 7.18 23.58 -54.07
C LYS A 385 8.47 23.52 -54.91
N LEU A 386 9.36 22.56 -54.60
CA LEU A 386 9.80 21.50 -55.56
C LEU A 386 10.65 20.36 -54.91
N VAL A 387 10.30 19.12 -55.25
CA VAL A 387 10.97 17.82 -55.09
C VAL A 387 10.55 17.05 -56.37
N PRO A 388 11.33 16.18 -57.07
CA PRO A 388 12.36 15.25 -56.57
C PRO A 388 13.64 15.07 -57.45
N LYS A 389 14.62 14.27 -56.98
CA LYS A 389 15.11 13.05 -57.69
C LYS A 389 16.20 12.26 -56.91
N LYS A 390 16.05 10.93 -56.90
CA LYS A 390 17.13 9.92 -56.87
C LYS A 390 17.42 9.52 -58.34
N PRO A 391 18.64 9.07 -58.73
CA PRO A 391 19.05 7.67 -58.48
C PRO A 391 20.57 7.44 -58.26
N GLY A 392 20.96 6.20 -57.97
CA GLY A 392 22.36 5.76 -57.96
C GLY A 392 22.58 4.54 -57.06
N ALA A 393 23.02 3.42 -57.63
CA ALA A 393 23.24 2.14 -56.93
C ALA A 393 24.62 1.54 -57.26
N VAL A 394 25.34 1.10 -56.24
CA VAL A 394 26.58 0.28 -56.25
C VAL A 394 26.72 -0.29 -54.82
N ALA A 395 27.27 -1.46 -54.51
CA ALA A 395 27.25 -2.81 -55.10
C ALA A 395 27.70 -3.78 -53.99
N ALA A 396 27.48 -5.09 -54.13
CA ALA A 396 27.91 -6.08 -53.14
C ALA A 396 29.33 -6.61 -53.39
N SER A 397 30.06 -6.98 -52.32
CA SER A 397 31.11 -7.99 -52.39
C SER A 397 31.47 -8.60 -51.03
N LYS A 398 31.22 -9.91 -50.92
CA LYS A 398 31.83 -10.92 -50.01
C LYS A 398 31.75 -10.70 -48.50
#